data_AF-A0A1M6SQB3-F1
#
_entry.id   AF-A0A1M6SQB3-F1
#
_cell.length_a   1.000
_cell.length_b   1.000
_cell.length_c   1.000
_cell.angle_alpha   90.00
_cell.angle_beta   90.00
_cell.angle_gamma   90.00
#
_symmetry.space_group_name_H-M   'P 1'
#
loop_
_entity.id
_entity.type
_entity.pdbx_description
1 polymer ?
#
loop_
_entity_poly.entity_id
_entity_poly.type
_entity_poly.pdbx_seq_one_letter_code
_entity_poly.pdbx_strand_id
1 'polypeptide(L)'
;MKRVLVVVLLIASLQIRAQEAEINQLMDDWHQAAANADYESYFDVIAEDGYYLGTDESEVWTKGEFQTFCEPYFAQKNTWDFHPKRRKVFLSQDQKMAWFEEVLETWMGPCRGSGVLMHDGAQWQINQYNLAVLVSNENIKSYLEILAREKR
;
A
#
# COMPACT_ATOMS: atom_id res chain seq x y z
N MET A 1 -41.74 -5.97 5.62
CA MET A 1 -40.73 -4.97 6.02
C MET A 1 -39.50 -5.58 6.68
N LYS A 2 -39.61 -6.28 7.83
CA LYS A 2 -38.43 -6.89 8.51
C LYS A 2 -37.61 -7.85 7.64
N ARG A 3 -38.26 -8.76 6.88
CA ARG A 3 -37.58 -9.70 5.96
C ARG A 3 -36.82 -8.99 4.83
N VAL A 4 -37.38 -7.92 4.28
CA VAL A 4 -36.75 -7.12 3.21
C VAL A 4 -35.53 -6.38 3.77
N LEU A 5 -35.64 -5.78 4.97
CA LEU A 5 -34.52 -5.12 5.64
C LEU A 5 -33.34 -6.08 5.90
N VAL A 6 -33.63 -7.31 6.35
CA VAL A 6 -32.60 -8.33 6.59
C VAL A 6 -31.87 -8.71 5.29
N VAL A 7 -32.60 -8.86 4.18
CA VAL A 7 -31.99 -9.19 2.87
C VAL A 7 -31.09 -8.05 2.38
N VAL A 8 -31.51 -6.79 2.51
CA VAL A 8 -30.71 -5.62 2.12
C VAL A 8 -29.40 -5.54 2.92
N LEU A 9 -29.46 -5.78 4.24
CA LEU A 9 -28.27 -5.79 5.10
C LEU A 9 -27.29 -6.91 4.74
N LEU A 10 -27.80 -8.10 4.39
CA LEU A 10 -26.97 -9.22 3.94
C LEU A 10 -26.24 -8.90 2.63
N ILE A 11 -26.93 -8.33 1.64
CA ILE A 11 -26.33 -7.92 0.36
C ILE A 11 -25.23 -6.88 0.58
N ALA A 12 -25.50 -5.86 1.39
CA ALA A 12 -24.50 -4.84 1.71
C ALA A 12 -23.25 -5.43 2.39
N SER A 13 -23.43 -6.37 3.32
CA SER A 13 -22.31 -7.05 3.98
C SER A 13 -21.48 -7.94 3.04
N LEU A 14 -22.12 -8.57 2.05
CA LEU A 14 -21.44 -9.37 1.04
C LEU A 14 -20.64 -8.50 0.07
N GLN A 15 -21.19 -7.35 -0.34
CA GLN A 15 -20.50 -6.40 -1.20
C GLN A 15 -19.23 -5.85 -0.53
N ILE A 16 -19.33 -5.44 0.74
CA ILE A 16 -18.18 -4.97 1.53
C ILE A 16 -17.08 -6.04 1.59
N ARG A 17 -17.43 -7.30 1.87
CA ARG A 17 -16.46 -8.40 1.91
C ARG A 17 -15.84 -8.71 0.55
N ALA A 18 -16.61 -8.58 -0.53
CA ALA A 18 -16.11 -8.79 -1.88
C ALA A 18 -15.09 -7.72 -2.26
N GLN A 19 -15.38 -6.44 -1.98
CA GLN A 19 -14.44 -5.34 -2.22
C GLN A 19 -13.19 -5.45 -1.33
N GLU A 20 -13.34 -5.84 -0.07
CA GLU A 20 -12.19 -6.12 0.80
C GLU A 20 -11.30 -7.24 0.24
N ALA A 21 -11.89 -8.32 -0.28
CA ALA A 21 -11.15 -9.41 -0.91
C ALA A 21 -10.45 -8.96 -2.21
N GLU A 22 -11.13 -8.17 -3.03
CA GLU A 22 -10.58 -7.58 -4.26
C GLU A 22 -9.37 -6.68 -3.97
N ILE A 23 -9.47 -5.78 -2.99
CA ILE A 23 -8.37 -4.91 -2.60
C ILE A 23 -7.20 -5.71 -2.01
N ASN A 24 -7.48 -6.75 -1.20
CA ASN A 24 -6.42 -7.62 -0.69
C ASN A 24 -5.67 -8.30 -1.84
N GLN A 25 -6.38 -8.84 -2.82
CA GLN A 25 -5.77 -9.46 -3.99
C GLN A 25 -4.94 -8.46 -4.81
N LEU A 26 -5.48 -7.26 -5.07
CA LEU A 26 -4.75 -6.19 -5.76
C LEU A 26 -3.43 -5.86 -5.07
N MET A 27 -3.45 -5.72 -3.74
CA MET A 27 -2.25 -5.41 -2.97
C MET A 27 -1.24 -6.56 -2.97
N ASP A 28 -1.71 -7.82 -2.92
CA ASP A 28 -0.84 -9.00 -3.01
C ASP A 28 -0.19 -9.11 -4.40
N ASP A 29 -0.97 -8.90 -5.46
CA ASP A 29 -0.49 -8.88 -6.84
C ASP A 29 0.50 -7.74 -7.07
N TRP A 30 0.27 -6.58 -6.46
CA TRP A 30 1.17 -5.43 -6.54
C TRP A 30 2.53 -5.71 -5.89
N HIS A 31 2.55 -6.30 -4.68
CA HIS A 31 3.80 -6.75 -4.05
C HIS A 31 4.49 -7.83 -4.88
N GLN A 32 3.73 -8.75 -5.47
CA GLN A 32 4.26 -9.81 -6.32
C GLN A 32 4.86 -9.26 -7.64
N ALA A 33 4.25 -8.22 -8.22
CA ALA A 33 4.77 -7.53 -9.39
C ALA A 33 6.12 -6.87 -9.08
N ALA A 34 6.27 -6.24 -7.90
CA ALA A 34 7.55 -5.73 -7.44
C ALA A 34 8.58 -6.87 -7.32
N ALA A 35 8.26 -7.98 -6.65
CA ALA A 35 9.17 -9.11 -6.47
C ALA A 35 9.63 -9.75 -7.79
N ASN A 36 8.77 -9.71 -8.82
CA ASN A 36 9.07 -10.24 -10.15
C ASN A 36 9.75 -9.23 -11.09
N ALA A 37 9.96 -8.00 -10.63
CA ALA A 37 10.39 -6.87 -11.45
C ALA A 37 9.46 -6.65 -12.68
N ASP A 38 8.16 -6.85 -12.50
CA ASP A 38 7.13 -6.56 -13.49
C ASP A 38 6.74 -5.08 -13.41
N TYR A 39 7.43 -4.27 -14.21
CA TYR A 39 7.28 -2.82 -14.21
C TYR A 39 5.87 -2.37 -14.60
N GLU A 40 5.28 -2.97 -15.64
CA GLU A 40 3.97 -2.58 -16.16
C GLU A 40 2.88 -2.86 -15.12
N SER A 41 2.80 -4.10 -14.63
CA SER A 41 1.81 -4.48 -13.61
C SER A 41 1.99 -3.69 -12.31
N TYR A 42 3.23 -3.36 -11.93
CA TYR A 42 3.50 -2.60 -10.70
C TYR A 42 3.03 -1.15 -10.77
N PHE A 43 3.16 -0.49 -11.92
CA PHE A 43 2.81 0.92 -12.07
C PHE A 43 1.38 1.15 -12.58
N ASP A 44 0.76 0.19 -13.26
CA ASP A 44 -0.61 0.33 -13.77
C ASP A 44 -1.67 0.43 -12.68
N VAL A 45 -1.42 -0.17 -11.51
CA VAL A 45 -2.31 -0.08 -10.36
C VAL A 45 -2.21 1.26 -9.61
N ILE A 46 -1.15 2.04 -9.87
CA ILE A 46 -1.00 3.38 -9.27
C ILE A 46 -1.77 4.38 -10.13
N ALA A 47 -2.62 5.17 -9.49
CA ALA A 47 -3.39 6.22 -10.16
C ALA A 47 -2.46 7.23 -10.86
N GLU A 48 -2.91 7.83 -11.95
CA GLU A 48 -2.13 8.80 -12.71
C GLU A 48 -1.71 10.02 -11.85
N ASP A 49 -2.59 10.46 -10.96
CA ASP A 49 -2.35 11.51 -9.96
C ASP A 49 -1.89 10.96 -8.61
N GLY A 50 -1.45 9.70 -8.58
CA GLY A 50 -1.06 8.98 -7.37
C GLY A 50 0.32 9.37 -6.84
N TYR A 51 0.51 9.14 -5.54
CA TYR A 51 1.76 9.43 -4.83
C TYR A 51 2.33 8.20 -4.13
N TYR A 52 3.65 8.09 -4.13
CA TYR A 52 4.40 7.13 -3.33
C TYR A 52 5.27 7.90 -2.32
N LEU A 53 5.13 7.54 -1.05
CA LEU A 53 5.92 8.08 0.06
C LEU A 53 6.87 6.96 0.51
N GLY A 54 8.16 7.20 0.31
CA GLY A 54 9.23 6.30 0.70
C GLY A 54 9.55 6.38 2.19
N THR A 55 10.63 5.71 2.58
CA THR A 55 11.06 5.62 3.98
C THR A 55 11.93 6.80 4.42
N ASP A 56 12.56 7.50 3.48
CA ASP A 56 13.33 8.72 3.75
C ASP A 56 12.44 9.97 3.69
N GLU A 57 12.76 10.98 4.49
CA GLU A 57 11.94 12.21 4.65
C GLU A 57 11.74 12.96 3.32
N SER A 58 12.70 12.87 2.40
CA SER A 58 12.64 13.54 1.09
C SER A 58 11.86 12.75 0.03
N GLU A 59 11.48 11.50 0.32
CA GLU A 59 10.87 10.59 -0.63
C GLU A 59 9.36 10.80 -0.71
N VAL A 60 8.96 11.85 -1.43
CA VAL A 60 7.57 12.11 -1.80
C VAL A 60 7.51 12.25 -3.32
N TRP A 61 7.05 11.20 -3.98
CA TRP A 61 7.05 11.13 -5.44
C TRP A 61 5.63 11.07 -6.00
N THR A 62 5.38 11.84 -7.05
CA THR A 62 4.30 11.52 -8.01
C THR A 62 4.59 10.19 -8.70
N LYS A 63 3.58 9.56 -9.33
CA LYS A 63 3.76 8.33 -10.12
C LYS A 63 4.92 8.43 -11.11
N GLY A 64 5.02 9.52 -11.87
CA GLY A 64 6.08 9.71 -12.87
C GLY A 64 7.48 9.86 -12.28
N GLU A 65 7.61 10.58 -11.16
CA GLU A 65 8.88 10.67 -10.43
C GLU A 65 9.28 9.32 -9.83
N PHE A 66 8.31 8.58 -9.29
CA PHE A 66 8.55 7.28 -8.71
C PHE A 66 8.95 6.25 -9.77
N GLN A 67 8.31 6.28 -10.94
CA GLN A 67 8.72 5.50 -12.12
C GLN A 67 10.17 5.75 -12.47
N THR A 68 10.56 7.01 -12.64
CA THR A 68 11.94 7.42 -12.96
C THR A 68 12.93 6.91 -11.91
N PHE A 69 12.58 7.01 -10.63
CA PHE A 69 13.40 6.48 -9.53
C PHE A 69 13.55 4.96 -9.60
N CYS A 70 12.48 4.24 -9.94
CA CYS A 70 12.42 2.78 -9.95
C CYS A 70 13.07 2.14 -11.19
N GLU A 71 13.09 2.81 -12.33
CA GLU A 71 13.61 2.30 -13.61
C GLU A 71 14.90 1.47 -13.49
N PRO A 72 16.00 1.97 -12.87
CA PRO A 72 17.24 1.20 -12.79
C PRO A 72 17.09 -0.10 -11.97
N TYR A 73 16.23 -0.12 -10.96
CA TYR A 73 16.01 -1.27 -10.09
C TYR A 73 15.23 -2.37 -10.83
N PHE A 74 14.17 -2.00 -11.54
CA PHE A 74 13.38 -2.93 -12.36
C PHE A 74 14.21 -3.49 -13.53
N ALA A 75 14.99 -2.64 -14.21
CA ALA A 75 15.86 -3.08 -15.30
C ALA A 75 16.93 -4.10 -14.84
N GLN A 76 17.43 -3.94 -13.62
CA GLN A 76 18.42 -4.84 -13.01
C GLN A 76 17.79 -6.05 -12.28
N LYS A 77 16.45 -6.12 -12.20
CA LYS A 77 15.71 -7.10 -11.38
C LYS A 77 16.15 -7.11 -9.92
N ASN A 78 16.53 -5.94 -9.42
CA ASN A 78 16.91 -5.71 -8.03
C ASN A 78 15.83 -4.88 -7.34
N THR A 79 14.64 -5.47 -7.28
CA THR A 79 13.41 -4.85 -6.76
C THR A 79 13.09 -5.37 -5.36
N TRP A 80 11.98 -4.88 -4.81
CA TRP A 80 11.53 -5.21 -3.47
C TRP A 80 10.75 -6.53 -3.44
N ASP A 81 11.14 -7.43 -2.55
CA ASP A 81 10.40 -8.66 -2.25
C ASP A 81 9.80 -8.52 -0.85
N PHE A 82 8.56 -8.01 -0.78
CA PHE A 82 7.87 -7.72 0.45
C PHE A 82 6.68 -8.67 0.63
N HIS A 83 6.52 -9.22 1.83
CA HIS A 83 5.44 -10.16 2.12
C HIS A 83 4.52 -9.63 3.22
N PRO A 84 3.19 -9.60 3.01
CA PRO A 84 2.26 -9.14 4.03
C PRO A 84 2.13 -10.13 5.20
N LYS A 85 2.44 -9.68 6.41
CA LYS A 85 2.10 -10.39 7.67
C LYS A 85 0.63 -10.28 8.03
N ARG A 86 0.08 -9.08 7.81
CA ARG A 86 -1.31 -8.73 8.09
C ARG A 86 -1.67 -7.51 7.26
N ARG A 87 -2.92 -7.47 6.79
CA ARG A 87 -3.52 -6.31 6.14
C ARG A 87 -4.90 -6.09 6.72
N LYS A 88 -5.30 -4.83 6.83
CA LYS A 88 -6.65 -4.43 7.16
C LYS A 88 -7.10 -3.35 6.19
N VAL A 89 -8.24 -3.58 5.55
CA VAL A 89 -8.87 -2.67 4.61
C VAL A 89 -10.10 -2.05 5.27
N PHE A 90 -10.34 -0.80 4.96
CA PHE A 90 -11.50 -0.04 5.40
C PHE A 90 -12.11 0.64 4.18
N LEU A 91 -13.43 0.68 4.11
CA LEU A 91 -14.17 1.28 3.01
C LEU A 91 -14.91 2.53 3.48
N SER A 92 -14.97 3.53 2.62
CA SER A 92 -15.86 4.69 2.78
C SER A 92 -17.32 4.25 2.78
N GLN A 93 -18.20 5.12 3.29
CA GLN A 93 -19.63 4.84 3.33
C GLN A 93 -20.24 4.61 1.94
N ASP A 94 -19.73 5.31 0.92
CA ASP A 94 -20.14 5.16 -0.48
C ASP A 94 -19.37 4.07 -1.22
N GLN A 95 -18.41 3.39 -0.56
CA GLN A 95 -17.63 2.27 -1.10
C GLN A 95 -16.84 2.61 -2.37
N LYS A 96 -16.45 3.89 -2.53
CA LYS A 96 -15.63 4.38 -3.65
C LYS A 96 -14.20 4.73 -3.25
N MET A 97 -13.93 4.79 -1.96
CA MET A 97 -12.61 5.01 -1.38
C MET A 97 -12.33 3.89 -0.39
N ALA A 98 -11.12 3.37 -0.42
CA ALA A 98 -10.60 2.50 0.61
C ALA A 98 -9.37 3.12 1.24
N TRP A 99 -9.14 2.86 2.52
CA TRP A 99 -7.83 3.04 3.12
C TRP A 99 -7.41 1.74 3.76
N PHE A 100 -6.12 1.51 3.84
CA PHE A 100 -5.59 0.28 4.40
C PHE A 100 -4.35 0.53 5.24
N GLU A 101 -4.05 -0.47 6.06
CA GLU A 101 -2.75 -0.62 6.68
C GLU A 101 -2.33 -2.08 6.61
N GLU A 102 -1.05 -2.29 6.36
CA GLU A 102 -0.41 -3.59 6.39
C GLU A 102 0.90 -3.54 7.15
N VAL A 103 1.33 -4.70 7.63
CA VAL A 103 2.70 -4.90 8.10
C VAL A 103 3.36 -5.90 7.17
N LEU A 104 4.53 -5.53 6.69
CA LEU A 104 5.31 -6.29 5.72
C LEU A 104 6.52 -6.93 6.40
N GLU A 105 6.90 -8.11 5.93
CA GLU A 105 8.23 -8.68 6.08
C GLU A 105 9.10 -8.12 4.97
N THR A 106 10.21 -7.48 5.33
CA THR A 106 11.14 -6.87 4.38
C THR A 106 12.58 -7.10 4.84
N TRP A 107 13.55 -6.83 3.97
CA TRP A 107 14.98 -6.83 4.32
C TRP A 107 15.36 -5.76 5.35
N MET A 108 14.56 -4.68 5.47
CA MET A 108 14.74 -3.62 6.48
C MET A 108 14.16 -4.01 7.86
N GLY A 109 13.58 -5.21 7.98
CA GLY A 109 12.75 -5.60 9.11
C GLY A 109 11.27 -5.29 8.87
N PRO A 110 10.45 -5.17 9.93
CA PRO A 110 9.03 -4.86 9.78
C PRO A 110 8.83 -3.44 9.22
N CYS A 111 8.13 -3.35 8.09
CA CYS A 111 7.65 -2.09 7.55
C CYS A 111 6.13 -2.02 7.63
N ARG A 112 5.58 -0.82 7.65
CA ARG A 112 4.15 -0.55 7.49
C ARG A 112 3.93 0.05 6.12
N GLY A 113 3.11 -0.64 5.32
CA GLY A 113 2.43 -0.04 4.18
C GLY A 113 1.10 0.55 4.65
N SER A 114 0.78 1.75 4.21
CA SER A 114 -0.55 2.32 4.41
C SER A 114 -0.88 3.22 3.24
N GLY A 115 -2.14 3.26 2.86
CA GLY A 115 -2.50 4.02 1.67
C GLY A 115 -3.99 4.21 1.49
N VAL A 116 -4.30 4.91 0.40
CA VAL A 116 -5.66 5.19 -0.05
C VAL A 116 -5.81 4.65 -1.46
N LEU A 117 -6.91 3.94 -1.70
CA LEU A 117 -7.34 3.52 -3.03
C LEU A 117 -8.65 4.21 -3.37
N MET A 118 -8.80 4.58 -4.64
CA MET A 118 -10.06 5.04 -5.22
C MET A 118 -10.54 4.05 -6.26
N HIS A 119 -11.86 3.86 -6.32
CA HIS A 119 -12.51 3.07 -7.36
C HIS A 119 -13.02 4.00 -8.46
N ASP A 120 -12.48 3.89 -9.67
CA ASP A 120 -12.82 4.76 -10.81
C ASP A 120 -14.15 4.38 -11.52
N GLY A 121 -14.75 3.26 -11.10
CA GLY A 121 -15.96 2.69 -11.70
C GLY A 121 -15.70 1.40 -12.48
N ALA A 122 -14.44 1.11 -12.79
CA ALA A 122 -13.98 -0.13 -13.39
C ALA A 122 -13.05 -0.91 -12.46
N GLN A 123 -12.13 -0.24 -11.79
CA GLN A 123 -11.11 -0.87 -10.95
C GLN A 123 -10.66 0.02 -9.78
N TRP A 124 -10.02 -0.61 -8.80
CA TRP A 124 -9.30 0.10 -7.74
C TRP A 124 -7.93 0.54 -8.22
N GLN A 125 -7.52 1.75 -7.83
CA GLN A 125 -6.18 2.26 -8.05
C GLN A 125 -5.61 2.84 -6.76
N ILE A 126 -4.30 2.75 -6.58
CA ILE A 126 -3.57 3.34 -5.46
C ILE A 126 -3.38 4.83 -5.73
N ASN A 127 -4.04 5.68 -4.94
CA ASN A 127 -3.86 7.14 -5.01
C ASN A 127 -2.76 7.63 -4.05
N GLN A 128 -2.53 6.90 -2.97
CA GLN A 128 -1.40 7.15 -2.09
C GLN A 128 -0.91 5.83 -1.52
N TYR A 129 0.40 5.62 -1.53
CA TYR A 129 1.07 4.59 -0.75
C TYR A 129 2.16 5.20 0.12
N ASN A 130 2.24 4.79 1.39
CA ASN A 130 3.24 5.23 2.35
C ASN A 130 3.92 4.02 2.97
N LEU A 131 5.24 3.93 2.80
CA LEU A 131 6.09 2.91 3.38
C LEU A 131 6.90 3.47 4.55
N ALA A 132 6.70 2.93 5.76
CA ALA A 132 7.43 3.37 6.94
C ALA A 132 8.13 2.20 7.64
N VAL A 133 9.37 2.41 8.09
CA VAL A 133 10.07 1.46 8.98
C VAL A 133 9.43 1.48 10.37
N LEU A 134 9.16 0.32 10.95
CA LEU A 134 8.58 0.21 12.29
C LEU A 134 9.65 0.06 13.36
N VAL A 135 9.98 1.18 14.00
CA VAL A 135 10.87 1.19 15.17
C VAL A 135 10.06 0.91 16.44
N SER A 136 10.47 -0.11 17.20
CA SER A 136 9.89 -0.38 18.52
C SER A 136 10.07 0.81 19.45
N ASN A 137 9.07 1.11 20.28
CA ASN A 137 9.14 2.17 21.29
C ASN A 137 10.35 2.01 22.23
N GLU A 138 10.78 0.77 22.50
CA GLU A 138 11.96 0.45 23.32
C GLU A 138 13.27 0.93 22.67
N ASN A 139 13.31 1.00 21.34
CA ASN A 139 14.48 1.34 20.53
C ASN A 139 14.54 2.83 20.12
N ILE A 140 13.57 3.65 20.52
CA ILE A 140 13.52 5.06 20.11
C ILE A 140 14.76 5.84 20.54
N LYS A 141 15.32 5.55 21.72
CA LYS A 141 16.57 6.21 22.16
C LYS A 141 17.73 5.93 21.20
N SER A 142 17.92 4.66 20.81
CA SER A 142 18.97 4.26 19.86
C SER A 142 18.73 4.86 18.48
N TYR A 143 17.49 4.95 18.03
CA TYR A 143 17.13 5.64 16.78
C TYR A 143 17.54 7.12 16.81
N LEU A 144 17.25 7.84 17.89
CA LEU A 144 17.65 9.25 18.03
C LEU A 144 19.18 9.43 18.01
N GLU A 145 19.94 8.48 18.53
CA GLU A 145 21.40 8.50 18.47
C GLU A 145 21.94 8.33 17.04
N ILE A 146 21.26 7.57 16.18
CA ILE A 146 21.61 7.41 14.77
C ILE A 146 21.41 8.73 14.03
N LEU A 147 20.23 9.35 14.16
CA LEU A 147 19.92 10.63 13.52
C LEU A 147 20.90 11.75 13.95
N ALA A 148 21.36 11.74 15.19
CA ALA A 148 22.34 12.72 15.68
C ALA A 148 23.74 12.54 15.07
N ARG A 149 24.06 11.35 14.51
CA ARG A 149 25.31 11.10 13.78
C ARG A 149 25.24 11.61 12.35
N GLU A 150 24.10 11.48 11.70
CA GLU A 150 23.89 11.90 10.30
C GLU A 150 23.93 13.43 10.13
N LYS A 151 23.55 14.18 11.17
CA LYS A 151 23.60 15.65 11.16
C LYS A 151 25.00 16.24 11.42
N ARG A 152 26.03 15.40 11.60
CA ARG A 152 27.42 15.82 11.83
C ARG A 152 28.26 15.62 10.58
#